data_AF-A0A4Q6DXX4-F1
#
_entry.id   AF-A0A4Q6DXX4-F1
#
_cell.length_a   1.000
_cell.length_b   1.000
_cell.length_c   1.000
_cell.angle_alpha   90.00
_cell.angle_beta   90.00
_cell.angle_gamma   90.00
#
_symmetry.space_group_name_H-M   'P 1'
#
loop_
_entity.id
_entity.type
_entity.pdbx_description
1 polymer ?
#
loop_
_entity_poly.entity_id
_entity_poly.type
_entity_poly.pdbx_seq_one_letter_code
_entity_poly.pdbx_strand_id
1 'polypeptide(L)'
;MHMANSREINRRRFLEFMGQSAIGLTLASSGVGALLSSCATTGSRETKPQPAIPALLPSVEDKLRLSPGLSYEVLAAWGDELRPGGPRFGFNNDFIAYFPFADHPGEALLCVNHETPNPVFVSNYSDLSISKTRAQVELEMECTGMSVVHVRETAPGRWA
;
A
#
# COMPACT_ATOMS: atom_id res chain seq x y z
N MET A 1 2.09 -17.17 -55.35
CA MET A 1 1.36 -16.19 -54.52
C MET A 1 0.58 -16.98 -53.47
N HIS A 2 1.15 -17.21 -52.29
CA HIS A 2 0.47 -17.87 -51.18
C HIS A 2 0.63 -17.03 -49.92
N MET A 3 -0.50 -16.52 -49.43
CA MET A 3 -0.61 -15.76 -48.19
C MET A 3 -0.28 -16.68 -47.01
N ALA A 4 0.69 -16.27 -46.18
CA ALA A 4 0.89 -16.86 -44.86
C ALA A 4 -0.29 -16.44 -43.97
N ASN A 5 -1.02 -17.43 -43.46
CA ASN A 5 -2.16 -17.26 -42.56
C ASN A 5 -1.62 -17.09 -41.13
N SER A 6 -1.42 -15.86 -40.66
CA SER A 6 -1.06 -15.58 -39.28
C SER A 6 -2.28 -15.80 -38.37
N ARG A 7 -2.31 -16.93 -37.64
CA ARG A 7 -3.32 -17.16 -36.60
C ARG A 7 -3.02 -16.29 -35.39
N GLU A 8 -3.75 -15.19 -35.21
CA GLU A 8 -3.71 -14.40 -33.97
C GLU A 8 -4.20 -15.25 -32.79
N ILE A 9 -3.37 -15.35 -31.76
CA ILE A 9 -3.73 -15.98 -30.48
C ILE A 9 -4.50 -14.96 -29.64
N ASN A 10 -5.81 -15.16 -29.52
CA ASN A 10 -6.67 -14.36 -28.65
C ASN A 10 -6.58 -14.88 -27.20
N ARG A 11 -6.59 -13.97 -26.21
CA ARG A 11 -6.63 -14.27 -24.76
C ARG A 11 -7.60 -15.38 -24.39
N ARG A 12 -8.80 -15.39 -24.98
CA ARG A 12 -9.81 -16.43 -24.74
C ARG A 12 -9.32 -17.82 -25.17
N ARG A 13 -8.71 -17.93 -26.35
CA ARG A 13 -8.17 -19.20 -26.86
C ARG A 13 -6.97 -19.70 -26.05
N PHE A 14 -6.15 -18.78 -25.55
CA PHE A 14 -5.06 -19.14 -24.66
C PHE A 14 -5.58 -19.73 -23.34
N LEU A 15 -6.61 -19.10 -22.74
CA LEU A 15 -7.24 -19.61 -21.51
C LEU A 15 -8.02 -20.91 -21.75
N GLU A 16 -8.69 -21.07 -22.89
CA GLU A 16 -9.34 -22.32 -23.28
C GLU A 16 -8.33 -23.47 -23.41
N PHE A 17 -7.19 -23.23 -24.06
CA PHE A 17 -6.12 -24.21 -24.20
C PHE A 17 -5.50 -24.61 -22.85
N MET A 18 -5.23 -23.62 -21.98
CA MET A 18 -4.75 -23.85 -20.61
C MET A 18 -5.79 -24.62 -19.75
N GLY A 19 -7.07 -24.30 -19.89
CA GLY A 19 -8.16 -24.98 -19.17
C GLY A 19 -8.35 -26.42 -19.61
N GLN A 20 -8.26 -26.70 -20.92
CA GLN A 20 -8.40 -28.05 -21.46
C GLN A 20 -7.21 -28.97 -21.11
N SER A 21 -5.99 -28.42 -21.06
CA SER A 21 -4.80 -29.17 -20.65
C SER A 21 -4.81 -29.54 -19.16
N ALA A 22 -5.41 -28.72 -18.30
CA ALA A 22 -5.61 -29.05 -16.88
C ALA A 22 -6.56 -30.24 -16.66
N ILE A 23 -7.59 -30.41 -17.51
CA ILE A 23 -8.55 -31.52 -17.40
C ILE A 23 -7.93 -32.85 -17.88
N GLY A 24 -7.07 -32.81 -18.90
CA GLY A 24 -6.37 -33.99 -19.41
C GLY A 24 -5.40 -34.61 -18.40
N LEU A 25 -4.84 -33.80 -17.49
CA LEU A 25 -3.89 -34.27 -16.48
C LEU A 25 -4.57 -35.03 -15.32
N THR A 26 -5.88 -34.84 -15.11
CA THR A 26 -6.63 -35.46 -14.02
C THR A 26 -6.98 -36.93 -14.28
N LEU A 27 -6.98 -37.38 -15.54
CA LEU A 27 -7.37 -38.74 -15.92
C LEU A 27 -6.20 -39.73 -16.09
N ALA A 28 -4.95 -39.26 -16.07
CA ALA A 28 -3.80 -40.08 -16.47
C ALA A 28 -2.79 -40.43 -15.35
N SER A 29 -2.96 -40.00 -14.10
CA SER A 29 -2.09 -40.53 -13.05
C SER A 29 -2.66 -40.38 -11.65
N SER A 30 -2.65 -41.50 -10.92
CA SER A 30 -2.85 -41.63 -9.48
C SER A 30 -1.77 -40.90 -8.63
N GLY A 31 -1.23 -39.78 -9.11
CA GLY A 31 -0.09 -39.07 -8.51
C GLY A 31 -0.22 -37.53 -8.45
N VAL A 32 -1.25 -36.92 -9.07
CA VAL A 32 -1.45 -35.45 -9.04
C VAL A 32 -2.20 -34.97 -7.80
N GLY A 33 -2.79 -35.87 -7.00
CA GLY A 33 -3.42 -35.53 -5.72
C GLY A 33 -2.46 -34.89 -4.70
N ALA A 34 -1.14 -35.11 -4.86
CA ALA A 34 -0.11 -34.51 -4.02
C ALA A 34 0.21 -33.06 -4.40
N LEU A 35 -0.01 -32.63 -5.65
CA LEU A 35 0.31 -31.28 -6.10
C LEU A 35 -0.80 -30.25 -5.80
N LEU A 36 -2.04 -30.70 -5.56
CA LEU A 36 -3.16 -29.86 -5.15
C LEU A 36 -3.42 -29.85 -3.63
N SER A 37 -2.65 -30.62 -2.85
CA SER A 37 -2.77 -30.66 -1.38
C SER A 37 -2.26 -29.39 -0.68
N SER A 38 -1.63 -28.45 -1.39
CA SER A 38 -1.13 -27.21 -0.78
C SER A 38 -2.25 -26.26 -0.30
N CYS A 39 -3.51 -26.46 -0.74
CA CYS A 39 -4.64 -25.62 -0.33
C CYS A 39 -5.64 -26.33 0.60
N ALA A 40 -5.42 -27.61 0.92
CA ALA A 40 -6.28 -28.37 1.81
C ALA A 40 -5.73 -28.39 3.24
N THR A 41 -5.62 -27.22 3.87
CA THR A 41 -5.58 -27.17 5.33
C THR A 41 -6.96 -27.58 5.86
N THR A 42 -7.17 -28.88 6.09
CA THR A 42 -8.26 -29.41 6.91
C THR A 42 -7.96 -29.18 8.40
N GLY A 43 -7.64 -27.94 8.75
CA GLY A 43 -7.67 -27.49 10.13
C GLY A 43 -9.04 -26.91 10.37
N SER A 44 -9.81 -27.49 11.29
CA SER A 44 -10.99 -26.83 11.86
C SER A 44 -10.53 -25.58 12.59
N ARG A 45 -10.33 -24.49 11.83
CA ARG A 45 -10.08 -23.17 12.39
C ARG A 45 -11.39 -22.79 13.06
N GLU A 46 -11.43 -22.86 14.40
CA GLU A 46 -12.44 -22.17 15.17
C GLU A 46 -12.42 -20.71 14.73
N THR A 47 -13.38 -20.34 13.88
CA THR A 47 -13.60 -18.95 13.52
C THR A 47 -14.22 -18.31 14.75
N LYS A 48 -13.38 -17.73 15.64
CA LYS A 48 -13.89 -16.75 16.59
C LYS A 48 -14.72 -15.74 15.78
N PRO A 49 -16.01 -15.54 16.08
CA PRO A 49 -16.82 -14.56 15.38
C PRO A 49 -16.10 -13.22 15.52
N GLN A 50 -15.60 -12.71 14.40
CA GLN A 50 -15.03 -11.37 14.40
C GLN A 50 -16.19 -10.38 14.57
N PRO A 51 -16.01 -9.32 15.38
CA PRO A 51 -16.98 -8.24 15.42
C PRO A 51 -17.26 -7.76 13.99
N ALA A 52 -18.52 -7.71 13.59
CA ALA A 52 -18.89 -7.22 12.28
C ALA A 52 -18.62 -5.71 12.24
N ILE A 53 -17.59 -5.30 11.49
CA ILE A 53 -17.38 -3.89 11.16
C ILE A 53 -18.30 -3.58 9.97
N PRO A 54 -19.35 -2.76 10.13
CA PRO A 54 -20.29 -2.49 9.05
C PRO A 54 -19.59 -1.73 7.92
N ALA A 55 -19.84 -2.15 6.68
CA ALA A 55 -19.32 -1.49 5.50
C ALA A 55 -19.98 -0.11 5.30
N LEU A 56 -19.20 0.86 4.84
CA LEU A 56 -19.69 2.17 4.44
C LEU A 56 -19.94 2.22 2.93
N LEU A 57 -20.90 3.03 2.51
CA LEU A 57 -21.07 3.37 1.10
C LEU A 57 -20.01 4.41 0.66
N PRO A 58 -19.59 4.40 -0.61
CA PRO A 58 -18.72 5.45 -1.16
C PRO A 58 -19.29 6.86 -0.92
N SER A 59 -18.41 7.84 -0.75
CA SER A 59 -18.76 9.25 -0.57
C SER A 59 -17.82 10.15 -1.38
N VAL A 60 -18.30 11.36 -1.65
CA VAL A 60 -17.54 12.47 -2.26
C VAL A 60 -17.15 13.54 -1.24
N GLU A 61 -17.49 13.35 0.05
CA GLU A 61 -17.08 14.26 1.10
C GLU A 61 -15.56 14.23 1.29
N ASP A 62 -14.97 15.40 1.48
CA ASP A 62 -13.55 15.56 1.82
C ASP A 62 -13.31 15.29 3.32
N LYS A 63 -13.67 14.06 3.76
CA LYS A 63 -13.54 13.60 5.15
C LYS A 63 -13.24 12.12 5.21
N LEU A 64 -12.36 11.72 6.14
CA LEU A 64 -12.20 10.32 6.51
C LEU A 64 -13.43 9.85 7.31
N ARG A 65 -14.25 8.99 6.68
CA ARG A 65 -15.40 8.35 7.31
C ARG A 65 -15.00 6.98 7.84
N LEU A 66 -15.35 6.71 9.10
CA LEU A 66 -15.07 5.43 9.75
C LEU A 66 -16.37 4.72 10.14
N SER A 67 -16.30 3.39 10.21
CA SER A 67 -17.40 2.58 10.76
C SER A 67 -17.62 2.92 12.24
N PRO A 68 -18.85 2.79 12.77
CA PRO A 68 -19.15 3.07 14.18
C PRO A 68 -18.21 2.33 15.14
N GLY A 69 -17.72 3.06 16.15
CA GLY A 69 -16.79 2.54 17.16
C GLY A 69 -15.30 2.67 16.80
N LEU A 70 -14.96 3.13 15.59
CA LEU A 70 -13.59 3.45 15.20
C LEU A 70 -13.31 4.96 15.30
N SER A 71 -12.06 5.30 15.59
CA SER A 71 -11.54 6.67 15.61
C SER A 71 -10.20 6.74 14.89
N TYR A 72 -9.77 7.93 14.51
CA TYR A 72 -8.44 8.20 13.98
C TYR A 72 -7.86 9.45 14.60
N GLU A 73 -6.53 9.54 14.58
CA GLU A 73 -5.77 10.73 14.94
C GLU A 73 -4.71 10.97 13.87
N VAL A 74 -4.37 12.22 13.61
CA VAL A 74 -3.26 12.58 12.72
C VAL A 74 -1.98 12.56 13.55
N LEU A 75 -1.03 11.71 13.20
CA LEU A 75 0.25 11.59 13.90
C LEU A 75 1.29 12.59 13.39
N ALA A 76 1.36 12.77 12.07
CA ALA A 76 2.22 13.74 11.40
C ALA A 76 1.59 14.12 10.07
N ALA A 77 1.85 15.36 9.64
CA ALA A 77 1.45 15.91 8.36
C ALA A 77 2.65 16.54 7.65
N TRP A 78 2.55 16.69 6.33
CA TRP A 78 3.57 17.37 5.54
C TRP A 78 3.91 18.75 6.14
N GLY A 79 5.21 18.99 6.32
CA GLY A 79 5.73 20.26 6.83
C GLY A 79 5.89 20.31 8.35
N ASP A 80 5.37 19.33 9.09
CA ASP A 80 5.60 19.21 10.54
C ASP A 80 7.10 19.10 10.83
N GLU A 81 7.58 19.85 11.83
CA GLU A 81 8.97 19.74 12.27
C GLU A 81 9.15 18.46 13.09
N LEU A 82 10.07 17.59 12.67
CA LEU A 82 10.36 16.35 13.41
C LEU A 82 11.18 16.61 14.69
N ARG A 83 11.84 17.76 14.75
CA ARG A 83 12.49 18.34 15.93
C ARG A 83 12.68 19.83 15.71
N PRO A 84 12.81 20.65 16.77
CA PRO A 84 13.03 22.09 16.63
C PRO A 84 14.22 22.43 15.71
N GLY A 85 13.96 23.16 14.64
CA GLY A 85 14.98 23.55 13.64
C GLY A 85 15.58 22.36 12.86
N GLY A 86 14.92 21.21 12.90
CA GLY A 86 15.33 19.99 12.19
C GLY A 86 14.61 19.78 10.86
N PRO A 87 14.73 18.57 10.29
CA PRO A 87 14.01 18.22 9.08
C PRO A 87 12.50 18.23 9.30
N ARG A 88 11.77 18.41 8.21
CA ARG A 88 10.30 18.37 8.19
C ARG A 88 9.81 17.04 7.64
N PHE A 89 8.64 16.61 8.05
CA PHE A 89 7.96 15.46 7.47
C PHE A 89 7.66 15.74 5.99
N GLY A 90 8.02 14.80 5.12
CA GLY A 90 7.96 14.97 3.66
C GLY A 90 6.55 15.02 3.09
N PHE A 91 6.46 15.21 1.76
CA PHE A 91 5.20 15.30 1.03
C PHE A 91 4.70 13.92 0.58
N ASN A 92 3.40 13.77 0.36
CA ASN A 92 2.78 12.58 -0.24
C ASN A 92 3.28 11.26 0.38
N ASN A 93 3.07 11.12 1.68
CA ASN A 93 3.46 9.91 2.40
C ASN A 93 2.72 8.69 1.81
N ASP A 94 3.45 7.58 1.70
CA ASP A 94 2.94 6.33 1.15
C ASP A 94 3.23 5.18 2.12
N PHE A 95 4.13 4.27 1.78
CA PHE A 95 4.46 3.12 2.62
C PHE A 95 4.94 3.53 4.01
N ILE A 96 4.48 2.79 5.02
CA ILE A 96 4.92 2.92 6.41
C ILE A 96 5.30 1.56 6.98
N ALA A 97 6.48 1.50 7.62
CA ALA A 97 6.90 0.37 8.43
C ALA A 97 6.93 0.74 9.91
N TYR A 98 6.47 -0.19 10.75
CA TYR A 98 6.41 -0.06 12.21
C TYR A 98 7.46 -0.95 12.86
N PHE A 99 8.36 -0.35 13.64
CA PHE A 99 9.45 -1.03 14.35
C PHE A 99 9.30 -0.81 15.87
N PRO A 100 8.67 -1.75 16.60
CA PRO A 100 8.49 -1.61 18.05
C PRO A 100 9.81 -1.80 18.80
N PHE A 101 9.96 -1.12 19.93
CA PHE A 101 11.07 -1.36 20.86
C PHE A 101 10.75 -2.54 21.78
N ALA A 102 11.62 -3.55 21.82
CA ALA A 102 11.41 -4.75 22.62
C ALA A 102 11.32 -4.46 24.13
N ASP A 103 12.18 -3.56 24.62
CA ASP A 103 12.29 -3.22 26.04
C ASP A 103 11.37 -2.06 26.47
N HIS A 104 10.68 -1.41 25.51
CA HIS A 104 9.80 -0.27 25.75
C HIS A 104 8.42 -0.50 25.09
N PRO A 105 7.56 -1.32 25.71
CA PRO A 105 6.20 -1.53 25.23
C PRO A 105 5.46 -0.19 25.09
N GLY A 106 4.76 0.01 23.97
CA GLY A 106 4.09 1.28 23.67
C GLY A 106 4.98 2.31 23.00
N GLU A 107 6.21 1.97 22.62
CA GLU A 107 7.08 2.84 21.81
C GLU A 107 7.55 2.14 20.52
N ALA A 108 7.71 2.92 19.45
CA ALA A 108 8.16 2.42 18.17
C ALA A 108 8.81 3.50 17.29
N LEU A 109 9.54 3.05 16.26
CA LEU A 109 9.88 3.88 15.11
C LEU A 109 8.90 3.62 13.97
N LEU A 110 8.41 4.70 13.36
CA LEU A 110 7.72 4.69 12.08
C LEU A 110 8.71 5.12 11.00
N CYS A 111 8.93 4.27 10.02
CA CYS A 111 9.69 4.62 8.81
C CYS A 111 8.70 4.87 7.67
N VAL A 112 8.54 6.12 7.27
CA VAL A 112 7.52 6.56 6.31
C VAL A 112 8.19 7.00 5.02
N ASN A 113 7.75 6.42 3.89
CA ASN A 113 8.17 6.81 2.55
C ASN A 113 7.41 8.05 2.08
N HIS A 114 8.09 8.92 1.36
CA HIS A 114 7.57 10.09 0.67
C HIS A 114 7.86 9.97 -0.81
N GLU A 115 6.85 9.52 -1.57
CA GLU A 115 7.05 8.97 -2.92
C GLU A 115 7.38 10.04 -3.94
N THR A 116 6.59 11.11 -3.99
CA THR A 116 6.73 12.18 -4.98
C THR A 116 6.25 13.53 -4.45
N PRO A 117 6.96 14.62 -4.72
CA PRO A 117 6.45 15.95 -4.46
C PRO A 117 5.42 16.31 -5.53
N ASN A 118 4.40 17.09 -5.16
CA ASN A 118 3.57 17.77 -6.15
C ASN A 118 4.13 19.18 -6.37
N PRO A 119 4.67 19.51 -7.57
CA PRO A 119 5.33 20.79 -7.81
C PRO A 119 4.44 22.02 -7.59
N VAL A 120 3.12 21.90 -7.82
CA VAL A 120 2.18 23.01 -7.60
C VAL A 120 2.10 23.36 -6.12
N PHE A 121 2.08 22.36 -5.24
CA PHE A 121 1.97 22.57 -3.80
C PHE A 121 3.32 22.85 -3.14
N VAL A 122 4.38 22.11 -3.53
CA VAL A 122 5.67 22.14 -2.84
C VAL A 122 6.55 23.30 -3.28
N SER A 123 6.63 23.57 -4.59
CA SER A 123 7.58 24.52 -5.17
C SER A 123 6.91 25.65 -5.94
N ASN A 124 5.58 25.72 -5.88
CA ASN A 124 4.73 26.64 -6.66
C ASN A 124 5.08 26.65 -8.15
N TYR A 125 5.44 25.48 -8.68
CA TYR A 125 5.82 25.29 -10.06
C TYR A 125 4.67 24.67 -10.86
N SER A 126 4.16 25.42 -11.84
CA SER A 126 3.02 25.01 -12.67
C SER A 126 3.25 25.20 -14.18
N ASP A 127 4.20 26.06 -14.58
CA ASP A 127 4.51 26.32 -15.99
C ASP A 127 5.69 25.45 -16.46
N LEU A 128 5.37 24.40 -17.22
CA LEU A 128 6.33 23.45 -17.77
C LEU A 128 7.21 24.03 -18.89
N SER A 129 6.88 25.22 -19.42
CA SER A 129 7.70 25.89 -20.44
C SER A 129 8.94 26.58 -19.86
N ILE A 130 8.96 26.79 -18.54
CA ILE A 130 10.05 27.43 -17.81
C ILE A 130 10.82 26.36 -17.04
N SER A 131 12.15 26.42 -17.06
CA SER A 131 12.98 25.51 -16.26
C SER A 131 12.84 25.82 -14.76
N LYS A 132 12.80 24.78 -13.92
CA LYS A 132 12.80 24.95 -12.47
C LYS A 132 14.07 25.67 -12.01
N THR A 133 13.92 26.55 -11.02
CA THR A 133 15.07 27.11 -10.31
C THR A 133 15.70 26.04 -9.41
N ARG A 134 16.98 26.24 -9.05
CA ARG A 134 17.67 25.36 -8.11
C ARG A 134 16.92 25.25 -6.77
N ALA A 135 16.43 26.36 -6.24
CA ALA A 135 15.69 26.38 -4.98
C ALA A 135 14.40 25.53 -5.04
N GLN A 136 13.67 25.58 -6.17
CA GLN A 136 12.47 24.73 -6.36
C GLN A 136 12.82 23.24 -6.38
N VAL A 137 13.91 22.88 -7.06
CA VAL A 137 14.39 21.49 -7.08
C VAL A 137 14.82 21.04 -5.68
N GLU A 138 15.54 21.88 -4.94
CA GLU A 138 15.97 21.59 -3.57
C GLU A 138 14.77 21.39 -2.63
N LEU A 139 13.74 22.25 -2.67
CA LEU A 139 12.51 22.06 -1.90
C LEU A 139 11.81 20.73 -2.21
N GLU A 140 11.73 20.36 -3.48
CA GLU A 140 11.10 19.10 -3.92
C GLU A 140 11.92 17.87 -3.48
N MET A 141 13.25 17.95 -3.55
CA MET A 141 14.14 16.91 -3.05
C MET A 141 14.00 16.73 -1.54
N GLU A 142 13.92 17.81 -0.76
CA GLU A 142 13.72 17.75 0.70
C GLU A 142 12.40 17.09 1.09
N CYS A 143 11.38 17.18 0.22
CA CYS A 143 10.07 16.58 0.46
C CYS A 143 10.00 15.08 0.12
N THR A 144 11.06 14.49 -0.46
CA THR A 144 11.07 13.12 -1.01
C THR A 144 12.06 12.24 -0.26
N GLY A 145 11.75 10.94 -0.09
CA GLY A 145 12.63 9.99 0.60
C GLY A 145 11.97 9.39 1.83
N MET A 146 12.66 9.36 2.98
CA MET A 146 12.19 8.68 4.18
C MET A 146 12.18 9.60 5.40
N SER A 147 11.06 9.66 6.10
CA SER A 147 10.99 10.18 7.47
C SER A 147 11.06 9.03 8.46
N VAL A 148 11.87 9.17 9.51
CA VAL A 148 11.89 8.24 10.65
C VAL A 148 11.40 9.00 11.88
N VAL A 149 10.27 8.56 12.43
CA VAL A 149 9.56 9.22 13.52
C VAL A 149 9.47 8.28 14.71
N HIS A 150 9.84 8.75 15.89
CA HIS A 150 9.59 8.03 17.15
C HIS A 150 8.18 8.33 17.62
N VAL A 151 7.41 7.30 17.92
CA VAL A 151 6.05 7.42 18.45
C VAL A 151 5.91 6.67 19.76
N ARG A 152 5.05 7.20 20.63
CA ARG A 152 4.74 6.64 21.93
C ARG A 152 3.25 6.65 22.21
N GLU A 153 2.76 5.57 22.79
CA GLU A 153 1.40 5.47 23.29
C GLU A 153 1.26 6.35 24.55
N THR A 154 0.37 7.33 24.49
CA THR A 154 0.13 8.30 25.57
C THR A 154 -1.07 7.93 26.44
N ALA A 155 -2.00 7.16 25.89
CA ALA A 155 -3.15 6.55 26.54
C ALA A 155 -3.60 5.34 25.70
N PRO A 156 -4.42 4.42 26.23
CA PRO A 156 -4.85 3.24 25.47
C PRO A 156 -5.38 3.58 24.06
N GLY A 157 -4.66 3.15 23.03
CA GLY A 157 -4.98 3.39 21.62
C GLY A 157 -4.61 4.77 21.06
N ARG A 158 -3.99 5.66 21.85
CA ARG A 158 -3.60 7.03 21.45
C ARG A 158 -2.09 7.17 21.36
N TRP A 159 -1.60 7.64 20.22
CA TRP A 159 -0.18 7.75 19.92
C TRP A 159 0.21 9.21 19.64
N ALA A 160 1.44 9.57 20.00
CA ALA A 160 2.05 10.87 19.71
C ALA A 160 3.55 10.74 19.49
#